data_AF-A0A661BUA1-F1
#
_entry.id   AF-A0A661BUA1-F1
#
_cell.length_a   1.000
_cell.length_b   1.000
_cell.length_c   1.000
_cell.angle_alpha   90.00
_cell.angle_beta   90.00
_cell.angle_gamma   90.00
#
_symmetry.space_group_name_H-M   'P 1'
#
loop_
_entity.id
_entity.type
_entity.pdbx_description
1 polymer ?
#
loop_
_entity_poly.entity_id
_entity_poly.type
_entity_poly.pdbx_seq_one_letter_code
_entity_poly.pdbx_strand_id
1 'polypeptide(L)'
;GGASGGILPASLGDVPLDFDTLQAHGCFIGSAAIVVLSDKDSAKEMALNAIRFFEDESCGQCTPCRVGTAKAAHLMEKSEWNTDLLEELSQVMEDVSICGLGQAAPNPIRCAIKYFPEEFDDGS
;
A
#
# COMPACT_ATOMS: atom_id res chain seq x y z
N GLY A 1 10.17 4.74 0.92
CA GLY A 1 10.23 5.39 -0.40
C GLY A 1 8.95 6.11 -0.77
N GLY A 2 8.53 7.09 0.03
CA GLY A 2 7.31 7.87 -0.22
C GLY A 2 6.04 7.02 -0.15
N ALA A 3 4.94 7.52 -0.74
CA ALA A 3 3.64 6.84 -0.75
C ALA A 3 3.65 5.45 -1.41
N SER A 4 4.60 5.18 -2.32
CA SER A 4 4.71 3.93 -3.07
C SER A 4 5.55 2.85 -2.40
N GLY A 5 6.34 3.21 -1.38
CA GLY A 5 7.32 2.31 -0.78
C GLY A 5 6.73 1.17 0.05
N GLY A 6 5.46 1.26 0.47
CA GLY A 6 4.83 0.35 1.44
C GLY A 6 5.03 0.78 2.89
N ILE A 7 4.57 -0.06 3.83
CA ILE A 7 4.56 0.21 5.28
C ILE A 7 5.26 -0.96 5.98
N LEU A 8 6.24 -0.69 6.84
CA LEU A 8 7.02 -1.71 7.53
C LEU A 8 6.89 -1.57 9.05
N PRO A 9 6.87 -2.69 9.79
CA PRO A 9 6.85 -2.68 11.24
C PRO A 9 8.22 -2.30 11.79
N ALA A 10 8.25 -1.81 13.03
CA ALA A 10 9.49 -1.44 13.72
C ALA A 10 10.51 -2.60 13.84
N SER A 11 10.03 -3.85 13.82
CA SER A 11 10.87 -5.05 13.85
C SER A 11 11.78 -5.21 12.62
N LEU A 12 11.52 -4.49 11.52
CA LEU A 12 12.38 -4.46 10.34
C LEU A 12 13.25 -3.20 10.26
N GLY A 13 13.37 -2.43 11.34
CA GLY A 13 14.12 -1.17 11.38
C GLY A 13 15.63 -1.28 11.14
N ASP A 14 16.21 -2.46 11.35
CA ASP A 14 17.63 -2.72 11.12
C ASP A 14 17.94 -3.21 9.69
N VAL A 15 16.91 -3.43 8.86
CA VAL A 15 17.11 -3.84 7.46
C VAL A 15 17.77 -2.69 6.69
N PRO A 16 18.92 -2.92 6.03
CA PRO A 16 19.60 -1.88 5.28
C PRO A 16 18.70 -1.24 4.22
N LEU A 17 18.65 0.10 4.20
CA LEU A 17 18.00 0.89 3.16
C LEU A 17 18.91 0.94 1.92
N ASP A 18 18.88 -0.13 1.13
CA ASP A 18 19.62 -0.25 -0.12
C ASP A 18 18.68 -0.72 -1.24
N PHE A 19 19.17 -0.73 -2.47
CA PHE A 19 18.45 -1.33 -3.59
C PHE A 19 18.27 -2.84 -3.36
N ASP A 20 17.11 -3.34 -3.78
CA ASP A 20 16.70 -4.76 -3.74
C ASP A 20 16.57 -5.41 -2.35
N THR A 21 17.04 -4.78 -1.26
CA THR A 21 16.90 -5.33 0.11
C THR A 21 15.44 -5.37 0.58
N LEU A 22 14.66 -4.35 0.23
CA LEU A 22 13.27 -4.22 0.68
C LEU A 22 12.25 -4.99 -0.17
N GLN A 23 12.62 -5.45 -1.38
CA GLN A 23 11.69 -6.15 -2.29
C GLN A 23 11.17 -7.46 -1.69
N ALA A 24 12.01 -8.18 -0.95
CA ALA A 24 11.60 -9.38 -0.20
C ALA A 24 10.49 -9.09 0.83
N HIS A 25 10.34 -7.84 1.23
CA HIS A 25 9.35 -7.37 2.19
C HIS A 25 8.10 -6.78 1.55
N GLY A 26 7.97 -6.78 0.21
CA GLY A 26 6.86 -6.12 -0.50
C GLY A 26 7.00 -4.60 -0.55
N CYS A 27 8.22 -4.10 -0.31
CA CYS A 27 8.56 -2.69 -0.28
C CYS A 27 9.69 -2.40 -1.25
N PHE A 28 9.94 -1.12 -1.51
CA PHE A 28 11.14 -0.71 -2.23
C PHE A 28 11.63 0.66 -1.76
N ILE A 29 12.92 0.91 -1.96
CA ILE A 29 13.58 2.12 -1.44
C ILE A 29 13.00 3.41 -2.07
N GLY A 30 12.66 3.36 -3.35
CA GLY A 30 12.09 4.48 -4.10
C GLY A 30 12.94 5.74 -4.00
N SER A 31 12.33 6.87 -3.61
CA SER A 31 13.01 8.15 -3.37
C SER A 31 13.86 8.20 -2.10
N ALA A 32 14.01 7.08 -1.38
CA ALA A 32 14.59 7.02 -0.03
C ALA A 32 13.86 7.90 1.02
N ALA A 33 12.66 8.41 0.72
CA ALA A 33 11.84 9.10 1.71
C ALA A 33 11.34 8.13 2.79
N ILE A 34 11.53 8.51 4.05
CA ILE A 34 11.13 7.78 5.25
C ILE A 34 10.04 8.59 5.96
N VAL A 35 8.92 7.93 6.26
CA VAL A 35 7.83 8.47 7.10
C VAL A 35 7.76 7.57 8.33
N VAL A 36 7.77 8.17 9.52
CA VAL A 36 7.73 7.44 10.78
C VAL A 36 6.32 7.55 11.36
N LEU A 37 5.69 6.40 11.60
CA LEU A 37 4.42 6.27 12.33
C LEU A 37 4.73 5.83 13.76
N SER A 38 4.09 6.46 14.73
CA SER A 38 4.15 6.11 16.14
C SER A 38 3.14 5.01 16.49
N ASP A 39 3.17 4.55 17.73
CA ASP A 39 2.18 3.63 18.32
C ASP A 39 0.78 4.25 18.49
N LYS A 40 0.61 5.53 18.14
CA LYS A 40 -0.68 6.25 18.16
C LYS A 40 -1.28 6.44 16.77
N ASP A 41 -0.56 6.04 15.72
CA ASP A 41 -0.99 6.15 14.33
C ASP A 41 -1.49 4.77 13.85
N SER A 42 -2.40 4.76 12.88
CA SER A 42 -2.92 3.51 12.28
C SER A 42 -2.27 3.24 10.93
N ALA A 43 -1.72 2.03 10.74
CA ALA A 43 -1.21 1.57 9.46
C ALA A 43 -2.34 1.43 8.43
N LYS A 44 -3.53 1.02 8.86
CA LYS A 44 -4.75 0.93 8.04
C LYS A 44 -5.19 2.30 7.52
N GLU A 45 -5.23 3.32 8.37
CA GLU A 45 -5.55 4.69 7.96
C GLU A 45 -4.47 5.27 7.04
N MET A 46 -3.18 5.02 7.34
CA MET A 46 -2.09 5.46 6.48
C MET A 46 -2.15 4.82 5.08
N ALA A 47 -2.48 3.52 5.00
CA ALA A 47 -2.66 2.83 3.73
C ALA A 47 -3.83 3.42 2.93
N LEU A 48 -4.97 3.71 3.56
CA LEU A 48 -6.09 4.40 2.90
C LEU A 48 -5.68 5.78 2.38
N ASN A 49 -4.95 6.56 3.17
CA ASN A 49 -4.44 7.87 2.75
C ASN A 49 -3.49 7.75 1.54
N ALA A 50 -2.62 6.74 1.51
CA ALA A 50 -1.73 6.49 0.37
C ALA A 50 -2.53 6.10 -0.89
N ILE A 51 -3.58 5.29 -0.78
CA ILE A 51 -4.42 4.92 -1.92
C ILE A 51 -5.20 6.10 -2.48
N ARG A 52 -5.72 6.99 -1.62
CA ARG A 52 -6.34 8.25 -2.06
C ARG A 52 -5.35 9.13 -2.83
N PHE A 53 -4.09 9.21 -2.38
CA PHE A 53 -3.06 9.90 -3.15
C PHE A 53 -2.87 9.28 -4.55
N PHE A 54 -2.84 7.95 -4.68
CA PHE A 54 -2.74 7.30 -6.00
C PHE A 54 -3.98 7.46 -6.87
N GLU A 55 -5.16 7.58 -6.26
CA GLU A 55 -6.39 7.93 -6.95
C GLU A 55 -6.29 9.34 -7.55
N ASP A 56 -5.87 10.32 -6.76
CA ASP A 56 -5.74 11.72 -7.19
C ASP A 56 -4.62 11.93 -8.22
N GLU A 57 -3.49 11.24 -8.07
CA GLU A 57 -2.30 11.38 -8.94
C GLU A 57 -2.32 10.47 -10.17
N SER A 58 -3.37 9.66 -10.34
CA SER A 58 -3.54 8.84 -11.53
C SER A 58 -3.63 9.72 -12.79
N CYS A 59 -2.71 9.54 -13.73
CA CYS A 59 -2.75 10.22 -15.03
C CYS A 59 -3.91 9.77 -15.95
N GLY A 60 -4.64 8.73 -15.54
CA GLY A 60 -5.86 8.25 -16.20
C GLY A 60 -5.66 7.33 -17.41
N GLN A 61 -4.42 7.07 -17.84
CA GLN A 61 -4.12 6.35 -19.09
C GLN A 61 -4.49 4.86 -19.06
N CYS A 62 -4.26 4.16 -17.95
CA CYS A 62 -4.59 2.74 -17.81
C CYS A 62 -5.76 2.54 -16.85
N THR A 63 -6.74 1.73 -17.27
CA THR A 63 -7.88 1.32 -16.46
C THR A 63 -7.49 0.69 -15.11
N PRO A 64 -6.53 -0.26 -15.02
CA PRO A 64 -6.16 -0.85 -13.73
C PRO A 64 -5.73 0.21 -12.71
N CYS A 65 -4.89 1.18 -13.07
CA CYS A 65 -4.54 2.28 -12.17
C CYS A 65 -5.75 3.18 -11.88
N ARG A 66 -6.36 3.78 -12.91
CA ARG A 66 -7.40 4.82 -12.75
C ARG A 66 -8.65 4.34 -12.00
N VAL A 67 -9.12 3.15 -12.34
CA VAL A 67 -10.35 2.59 -11.76
C VAL A 67 -10.01 1.72 -10.55
N GLY A 68 -8.85 1.08 -10.53
CA GLY A 68 -8.43 0.24 -9.42
C GLY A 68 -8.14 1.04 -8.16
N THR A 69 -7.42 2.17 -8.23
CA THR A 69 -7.17 3.02 -7.05
C THR A 69 -8.46 3.56 -6.46
N ALA A 70 -9.37 4.07 -7.30
CA ALA A 70 -10.68 4.56 -6.86
C ALA A 70 -11.54 3.45 -6.21
N LYS A 71 -11.54 2.25 -6.81
CA LYS A 71 -12.26 1.10 -6.24
C LYS A 71 -11.62 0.66 -4.91
N ALA A 72 -10.29 0.62 -4.83
CA ALA A 72 -9.58 0.26 -3.61
C ALA A 72 -9.87 1.27 -2.49
N ALA A 73 -9.78 2.57 -2.77
CA ALA A 73 -10.13 3.63 -1.82
C ALA A 73 -11.53 3.43 -1.25
N HIS A 74 -12.52 3.21 -2.11
CA HIS A 74 -13.91 3.00 -1.69
C HIS A 74 -14.11 1.71 -0.86
N LEU A 75 -13.38 0.64 -1.18
CA LEU A 75 -13.41 -0.59 -0.37
C LEU A 75 -12.78 -0.36 1.01
N MET A 76 -11.70 0.41 1.07
CA MET A 76 -10.92 0.70 2.27
C MET A 76 -11.56 1.75 3.19
N GLU A 77 -12.54 2.51 2.71
CA GLU A 77 -13.36 3.43 3.52
C GLU A 77 -14.31 2.70 4.49
N LYS A 78 -14.54 1.40 4.26
CA LYS A 78 -15.36 0.57 5.16
C LYS A 78 -14.55 0.21 6.41
N SER A 79 -15.25 -0.02 7.52
CA SER A 79 -14.63 -0.50 8.77
C SER A 79 -13.93 -1.85 8.54
N GLU A 80 -14.62 -2.78 7.89
CA GLU A 80 -14.08 -4.07 7.51
C GLU A 80 -13.64 -4.07 6.06
N TRP A 81 -12.36 -4.39 5.84
CA TRP A 81 -11.81 -4.50 4.50
C TRP A 81 -12.06 -5.90 3.95
N ASN A 82 -12.54 -5.98 2.71
CA ASN A 82 -12.54 -7.24 1.98
C ASN A 82 -11.12 -7.47 1.43
N THR A 83 -10.27 -8.12 2.25
CA THR A 83 -8.85 -8.35 1.96
C THR A 83 -8.65 -9.21 0.71
N ASP A 84 -9.48 -10.25 0.50
CA ASP A 84 -9.41 -11.09 -0.70
C ASP A 84 -9.65 -10.27 -1.98
N LEU A 85 -10.71 -9.46 -2.00
CA LEU A 85 -11.02 -8.61 -3.15
C LEU A 85 -9.95 -7.51 -3.36
N LEU A 86 -9.41 -6.96 -2.27
CA LEU A 86 -8.32 -5.99 -2.33
C LEU A 86 -7.05 -6.63 -2.89
N GLU A 87 -6.76 -7.89 -2.57
CA GLU A 87 -5.61 -8.61 -3.13
C GLU A 87 -5.80 -8.94 -4.60
N GLU A 88 -6.99 -9.41 -5.02
CA GLU A 88 -7.30 -9.61 -6.44
C GLU A 88 -7.13 -8.31 -7.25
N LEU A 89 -7.61 -7.19 -6.71
CA LEU A 89 -7.46 -5.89 -7.33
C LEU A 89 -6.00 -5.43 -7.37
N SER A 90 -5.28 -5.64 -6.27
CA SER A 90 -3.85 -5.34 -6.13
C SER A 90 -3.02 -6.06 -7.19
N GLN A 91 -3.29 -7.35 -7.41
CA GLN A 91 -2.60 -8.14 -8.42
C GLN A 91 -2.83 -7.60 -9.83
N VAL A 92 -4.08 -7.26 -10.18
CA VAL A 92 -4.39 -6.68 -11.50
C VAL A 92 -3.71 -5.32 -11.69
N MET A 93 -3.64 -4.50 -10.64
CA MET A 93 -2.96 -3.21 -10.68
C MET A 93 -1.46 -3.35 -10.88
N GLU A 94 -0.82 -4.29 -10.18
CA GLU A 94 0.61 -4.59 -10.32
C GLU A 94 0.94 -5.11 -11.73
N ASP A 95 0.18 -6.08 -12.23
CA ASP A 95 0.52 -6.79 -13.48
C ASP A 95 0.26 -5.96 -14.74
N VAL A 96 -0.78 -5.12 -14.73
CA VAL A 96 -1.35 -4.55 -15.97
C VAL A 96 -1.27 -3.02 -16.02
N SER A 97 -0.79 -2.36 -14.96
CA SER A 97 -0.53 -0.92 -15.01
C SER A 97 0.65 -0.60 -15.91
N ILE A 98 0.52 0.48 -16.71
CA ILE A 98 1.50 0.87 -17.73
C ILE A 98 2.81 1.42 -17.11
N CYS A 99 2.73 2.04 -15.94
CA CYS A 99 3.86 2.70 -15.30
C CYS A 99 4.01 2.32 -13.83
N GLY A 100 5.18 2.62 -13.26
CA GLY A 100 5.52 2.31 -11.88
C GLY A 100 4.58 2.90 -10.82
N LEU A 101 3.86 3.99 -11.12
CA LEU A 101 2.86 4.54 -10.19
C LEU A 101 1.71 3.55 -9.96
N GLY A 102 1.10 3.06 -11.04
CA GLY A 102 0.00 2.09 -10.94
C GLY A 102 0.46 0.73 -10.43
N GLN A 103 1.69 0.32 -10.79
CA GLN A 103 2.27 -0.94 -10.34
C GLN A 103 2.58 -0.94 -8.84
N ALA A 104 3.01 0.21 -8.29
CA ALA A 104 3.37 0.34 -6.88
C ALA A 104 2.21 0.75 -5.97
N ALA A 105 1.10 1.25 -6.53
CA ALA A 105 -0.07 1.67 -5.77
C ALA A 105 -0.59 0.59 -4.79
N PRO A 106 -0.53 -0.73 -5.06
CA PRO A 106 -0.97 -1.75 -4.12
C PRO A 106 -0.08 -1.95 -2.88
N ASN A 107 1.16 -1.46 -2.88
CA ASN A 107 2.12 -1.76 -1.82
C ASN A 107 1.63 -1.37 -0.41
N PRO A 108 1.04 -0.18 -0.18
CA PRO A 108 0.50 0.18 1.13
C PRO A 108 -0.59 -0.77 1.63
N ILE A 109 -1.47 -1.24 0.72
CA ILE A 109 -2.56 -2.19 1.06
C ILE A 109 -1.96 -3.50 1.56
N ARG A 110 -1.11 -4.12 0.74
CA ARG A 110 -0.50 -5.42 1.04
C ARG A 110 0.37 -5.36 2.29
N CYS A 111 1.12 -4.28 2.46
CA CYS A 111 1.96 -4.07 3.64
C CYS A 111 1.13 -3.93 4.92
N ALA A 112 0.05 -3.13 4.89
CA ALA A 112 -0.82 -2.99 6.04
C ALA A 112 -1.40 -4.34 6.46
N ILE A 113 -1.99 -5.08 5.52
CA ILE A 113 -2.58 -6.41 5.79
C ILE A 113 -1.54 -7.41 6.31
N LYS A 114 -0.33 -7.43 5.71
CA LYS A 114 0.71 -8.40 6.04
C LYS A 114 1.34 -8.14 7.41
N TYR A 115 1.65 -6.88 7.71
CA TYR A 115 2.49 -6.53 8.86
C TYR A 115 1.70 -6.01 10.06
N PHE A 116 0.46 -5.59 9.87
CA PHE A 116 -0.43 -5.10 10.93
C PHE A 116 -1.79 -5.82 10.89
N PRO A 117 -1.82 -7.17 10.86
CA PRO A 117 -3.06 -7.93 10.81
C PRO A 117 -4.02 -7.62 11.97
N GLU A 118 -3.49 -7.22 13.12
CA GLU A 118 -4.25 -6.81 14.30
C GLU A 118 -5.15 -5.58 14.06
N GLU A 119 -4.91 -4.76 13.03
CA GLU A 119 -5.79 -3.65 12.66
C GLU A 119 -6.99 -4.09 11.79
N PHE A 120 -7.03 -5.38 11.42
CA PHE A 120 -8.09 -5.98 10.58
C PHE A 120 -8.91 -7.03 11.32
N ASP A 121 -8.39 -7.55 12.43
CA ASP A 121 -9.15 -8.39 13.34
C ASP A 121 -10.02 -7.49 14.25
N ASP A 122 -11.29 -7.31 13.86
CA ASP A 122 -12.29 -6.70 14.73
C ASP A 122 -12.48 -7.62 15.94
N GLY A 123 -11.80 -7.29 17.04
CA GLY A 123 -11.88 -8.02 18.31
C GLY A 123 -13.34 -8.31 18.68
N SER A 124 -13.76 -9.54 18.41
CA SER A 124 -15.06 -10.12 18.72
C SER A 124 -14.86 -11.27 19.70
#